data_AF-A0A1X2HIH3-F1
#
_entry.id   AF-A0A1X2HIH3-F1
#
_cell.length_a   1.000
_cell.length_b   1.000
_cell.length_c   1.000
_cell.angle_alpha   90.00
_cell.angle_beta   90.00
_cell.angle_gamma   90.00
#
_symmetry.space_group_name_H-M   'P 1'
#
loop_
_entity.id
_entity.type
_entity.pdbx_description
1 polymer ?
#
loop_
_entity_poly.entity_id
_entity_poly.type
_entity_poly.pdbx_seq_one_letter_code
_entity_poly.pdbx_strand_id
1 'polypeptide(L)'
;MPPKPVIDISASSAIDLKAQIAQQKEEFDRKRAGAKQGPAAPRRSDKKKPTVWARQNKGVSARQQRDEVQRIEDVEAHSLTRSREALERKAQLYEQLRKRRRDSDEDDDEEDILIDFDQKYWQDRELEERQRAQEKEKQRDKDEQGDEDDPWIEYEDEFGRTRIVRRSERPSSPESSPEPEDQPFIPRDPDQLADRASIRHYDASAEVRTRGVGFYQFATDDEQRAEQMERLNRLRQETEDARRNAQSAADRRKANMTQAAEKIKAKRAAMLAKRHKTAPMPANLDEDAVTQFLSSVRKTVEK
;
A
#
# COMPACT_ATOMS: atom_id res chain seq x y z
N MET A 1 -4.70 -23.86 42.65
CA MET A 1 -3.76 -22.73 42.44
C MET A 1 -4.54 -21.44 42.55
N PRO A 2 -4.09 -20.44 43.32
CA PRO A 2 -4.76 -19.14 43.32
C PRO A 2 -4.68 -18.48 41.94
N PRO A 3 -5.72 -17.76 41.49
CA PRO A 3 -5.69 -17.03 40.23
C PRO A 3 -4.61 -15.95 40.28
N LYS A 4 -3.86 -15.78 39.19
CA LYS A 4 -2.83 -14.74 39.09
C LYS A 4 -3.51 -13.36 39.12
N PRO A 5 -2.93 -12.37 39.82
CA PRO A 5 -3.48 -11.02 39.84
C PRO A 5 -3.45 -10.44 38.42
N VAL A 6 -4.60 -9.91 37.98
CA VAL A 6 -4.71 -9.14 36.73
C VAL A 6 -4.18 -7.74 37.04
N ILE A 7 -3.15 -7.32 36.32
CA ILE A 7 -2.60 -5.97 36.42
C ILE A 7 -3.34 -5.13 35.39
N ASP A 8 -4.25 -4.28 35.85
CA ASP A 8 -4.95 -3.33 34.98
C ASP A 8 -4.01 -2.17 34.64
N ILE A 9 -3.38 -2.25 33.48
CA ILE A 9 -2.48 -1.21 32.97
C ILE A 9 -3.32 -0.19 32.19
N SER A 10 -3.32 1.07 32.62
CA SER A 10 -3.99 2.14 31.88
C SER A 10 -3.30 2.37 30.53
N ALA A 11 -4.07 2.71 29.49
CA ALA A 11 -3.52 3.02 28.16
C ALA A 11 -2.47 4.15 28.21
N SER A 12 -2.64 5.12 29.11
CA SER A 12 -1.68 6.17 29.39
C SER A 12 -0.36 5.65 29.97
N SER A 13 -0.40 4.64 30.84
CA SER A 13 0.81 4.02 31.41
C SER A 13 1.57 3.19 30.36
N ALA A 14 0.86 2.56 29.43
CA ALA A 14 1.48 1.87 28.29
C ALA A 14 2.20 2.84 27.35
N ILE A 15 1.65 4.04 27.13
CA ILE A 15 2.25 5.09 26.30
C ILE A 15 3.49 5.68 27.00
N ASP A 16 3.43 5.96 28.30
CA ASP A 16 4.57 6.46 29.07
C ASP A 16 5.73 5.45 29.11
N LEU A 17 5.42 4.17 29.33
CA LEU A 17 6.42 3.10 29.28
C LEU A 17 7.04 2.96 27.88
N LYS A 18 6.24 3.11 26.82
CA LYS A 18 6.74 3.12 25.44
C LYS A 18 7.66 4.33 25.19
N ALA A 19 7.32 5.51 25.73
CA ALA A 19 8.14 6.70 25.62
C ALA A 19 9.47 6.53 26.37
N GLN A 20 9.47 6.00 27.59
CA GLN A 20 10.69 5.69 28.35
C GLN A 20 11.58 4.66 27.63
N ILE A 21 10.99 3.60 27.06
CA ILE A 21 11.74 2.61 26.27
C ILE A 21 12.36 3.26 25.03
N ALA A 22 11.63 4.16 24.35
CA ALA A 22 12.15 4.88 23.19
C ALA A 22 13.31 5.81 23.56
N GLN A 23 13.21 6.54 24.67
CA GLN A 23 14.29 7.38 25.19
C GLN A 23 15.52 6.55 25.54
N GLN A 24 15.36 5.43 26.25
CA GLN A 24 16.49 4.56 26.58
C GLN A 24 17.13 3.92 25.34
N LYS A 25 16.34 3.56 24.33
CA LYS A 25 16.87 3.09 23.04
C LYS A 25 17.68 4.17 22.34
N GLU A 26 17.18 5.40 22.31
CA GLU A 26 17.91 6.52 21.71
C GLU A 26 19.19 6.84 22.49
N GLU A 27 19.15 6.84 23.82
CA GLU A 27 20.35 6.97 24.66
C GLU A 27 21.35 5.86 24.42
N PHE A 28 20.90 4.62 24.27
CA PHE A 28 21.75 3.48 23.97
C PHE A 28 22.41 3.63 22.60
N ASP A 29 21.65 4.05 21.58
CA ASP A 29 22.18 4.29 20.25
C ASP A 29 23.11 5.51 20.20
N ARG A 30 22.83 6.57 20.97
CA ARG A 30 23.73 7.71 21.16
C ARG A 30 25.03 7.30 21.86
N LYS A 31 24.97 6.49 22.93
CA LYS A 31 26.15 5.94 23.61
C LYS A 31 26.95 4.99 22.70
N ARG A 32 26.25 4.16 21.92
CA ARG A 32 26.84 3.26 20.92
C ARG A 32 27.48 4.02 19.75
N ALA A 33 26.87 5.12 19.30
CA ALA A 33 27.43 6.00 18.29
C ALA A 33 28.58 6.84 18.84
N GLY A 34 28.51 7.30 20.09
CA GLY A 34 29.58 7.99 20.80
C GLY A 34 30.80 7.11 21.06
N ALA A 35 30.59 5.82 21.34
CA ALA A 35 31.66 4.82 21.43
C ALA A 35 32.40 4.58 20.10
N LYS A 36 31.88 5.07 18.96
CA LYS A 36 32.55 5.07 17.66
C LYS A 36 33.30 6.36 17.32
N GLN A 37 33.31 7.36 18.20
CA GLN A 37 33.94 8.69 17.95
C GLN A 37 35.31 8.90 18.64
N GLY A 38 35.89 7.88 19.29
CA GLY A 38 37.34 7.88 19.56
C GLY A 38 38.13 7.70 18.25
N PRO A 39 39.42 8.11 18.18
CA PRO A 39 40.22 8.01 16.96
C PRO A 39 40.39 6.54 16.57
N ALA A 40 39.50 6.05 15.71
CA ALA A 40 39.53 4.71 15.18
C ALA A 40 40.60 4.66 14.08
N ALA A 41 41.81 4.24 14.46
CA ALA A 41 42.69 3.59 13.50
C ALA A 41 41.86 2.50 12.79
N PRO A 42 41.93 2.35 11.46
CA PRO A 42 41.17 1.36 10.73
C PRO A 42 41.69 -0.03 11.12
N ARG A 43 41.15 -0.60 12.20
CA ARG A 43 41.33 -2.02 12.49
C ARG A 43 40.62 -2.72 11.35
N ARG A 44 41.42 -3.39 10.51
CA ARG A 44 40.96 -4.37 9.53
C ARG A 44 39.84 -5.16 10.21
N SER A 45 38.66 -5.14 9.61
CA SER A 45 37.57 -6.00 10.06
C SER A 45 37.97 -7.43 9.74
N ASP A 46 38.77 -8.02 10.61
CA ASP A 46 38.93 -9.46 10.66
C ASP A 46 37.52 -9.97 10.85
N LYS A 47 36.95 -10.52 9.76
CA LYS A 47 35.65 -11.16 9.74
C LYS A 47 35.72 -12.28 10.77
N LYS A 48 35.39 -11.98 12.03
CA LYS A 48 35.36 -12.96 13.10
C LYS A 48 34.35 -14.00 12.64
N LYS A 49 34.85 -15.19 12.30
CA LYS A 49 34.00 -16.33 11.95
C LYS A 49 32.98 -16.45 13.08
N PRO A 50 31.68 -16.55 12.79
CA PRO A 50 30.68 -16.63 13.84
C PRO A 50 31.05 -17.80 14.76
N THR A 51 31.11 -17.50 16.06
CA THR A 51 31.34 -18.46 17.13
C THR A 51 30.43 -19.68 16.93
N VAL A 52 30.83 -20.87 17.40
CA VAL A 52 30.09 -22.13 17.20
C VAL A 52 28.61 -22.01 17.61
N TRP A 53 28.29 -21.24 18.64
CA TRP A 53 26.92 -20.93 19.08
C TRP A 53 26.11 -20.03 18.15
N ALA A 54 26.75 -19.29 17.25
CA ALA A 54 26.12 -18.45 16.23
C ALA A 54 25.90 -19.18 14.89
N ARG A 55 26.35 -20.44 14.76
CA ARG A 55 26.06 -21.26 13.57
C ARG A 55 24.67 -21.88 13.75
N GLN A 56 23.69 -21.36 13.01
CA GLN A 56 22.34 -21.94 12.97
C GLN A 56 22.40 -23.34 12.30
N ASN A 57 21.65 -24.30 12.85
CA ASN A 57 21.55 -25.65 12.27
C ASN A 57 20.98 -25.59 10.85
N LYS A 58 21.53 -26.40 9.93
CA LYS A 58 21.11 -26.45 8.53
C LYS A 58 19.62 -26.79 8.45
N GLY A 59 18.84 -25.92 7.81
CA GLY A 59 17.40 -26.11 7.60
C GLY A 59 16.48 -25.59 8.72
N VAL A 60 17.01 -25.00 9.80
CA VAL A 60 16.15 -24.37 10.81
C VAL A 60 15.45 -23.13 10.25
N SER A 61 16.11 -22.33 9.42
CA SER A 61 15.46 -21.20 8.74
C SER A 61 14.32 -21.65 7.82
N ALA A 62 14.54 -22.73 7.06
CA ALA A 62 13.52 -23.30 6.17
C ALA A 62 12.36 -23.99 6.93
N ARG A 63 12.62 -24.51 8.14
CA ARG A 63 11.56 -25.01 9.04
C ARG A 63 10.77 -23.86 9.63
N GLN A 64 11.47 -22.85 10.16
CA GLN A 64 10.86 -21.64 10.71
C GLN A 64 9.99 -20.93 9.67
N GLN A 65 10.46 -20.79 8.43
CA GLN A 65 9.65 -20.20 7.35
C GLN A 65 8.38 -21.00 7.04
N ARG A 66 8.45 -22.34 7.06
CA ARG A 66 7.25 -23.18 6.86
C ARG A 66 6.27 -23.05 8.04
N ASP A 67 6.79 -23.05 9.26
CA ASP A 67 5.96 -22.88 10.46
C ASP A 67 5.32 -21.48 10.51
N GLU A 68 5.99 -20.45 10.00
CA GLU A 68 5.46 -19.08 9.88
C GLU A 68 4.32 -19.02 8.85
N VAL A 69 4.49 -19.64 7.69
CA VAL A 69 3.45 -19.71 6.65
C VAL A 69 2.22 -20.46 7.17
N GLN A 70 2.41 -21.63 7.80
CA GLN A 70 1.31 -22.39 8.40
C GLN A 70 0.57 -21.60 9.49
N ARG A 71 1.29 -20.84 10.33
CA ARG A 71 0.65 -19.97 11.32
C ARG A 71 -0.19 -18.86 10.69
N ILE A 72 0.28 -18.27 9.59
CA ILE A 72 -0.48 -17.23 8.88
C ILE A 72 -1.75 -17.85 8.29
N GLU A 73 -1.62 -18.99 7.61
CA GLU A 73 -2.76 -19.73 7.03
C GLU A 73 -3.78 -20.13 8.10
N ASP A 74 -3.32 -20.62 9.25
CA ASP A 74 -4.19 -20.98 10.38
C ASP A 74 -4.91 -19.73 10.91
N VAL A 75 -4.21 -18.62 11.15
CA VAL A 75 -4.84 -17.38 11.65
C VAL A 75 -5.87 -16.84 10.67
N GLU A 76 -5.57 -16.87 9.38
CA GLU A 76 -6.51 -16.48 8.31
C GLU A 76 -7.73 -17.39 8.30
N ALA A 77 -7.54 -18.71 8.36
CA ALA A 77 -8.62 -19.69 8.41
C ALA A 77 -9.52 -19.48 9.65
N HIS A 78 -8.96 -19.25 10.83
CA HIS A 78 -9.72 -18.98 12.05
C HIS A 78 -10.48 -17.64 11.98
N SER A 79 -9.93 -16.63 11.29
CA SER A 79 -10.64 -15.38 11.04
C SER A 79 -11.81 -15.58 10.08
N LEU A 80 -11.63 -16.39 9.03
CA LEU A 80 -12.64 -16.70 8.04
C LEU A 80 -13.76 -17.55 8.65
N THR A 81 -13.44 -18.56 9.47
CA THR A 81 -14.46 -19.34 10.18
C THR A 81 -15.27 -18.48 11.15
N ARG A 82 -14.61 -17.63 11.94
CA ARG A 82 -15.30 -16.69 12.85
C ARG A 82 -16.23 -15.74 12.10
N SER A 83 -15.78 -15.20 10.96
CA SER A 83 -16.61 -14.33 10.11
C SER A 83 -17.80 -15.09 9.52
N ARG A 84 -17.59 -16.32 9.06
CA ARG A 84 -18.63 -17.20 8.52
C ARG A 84 -19.69 -17.52 9.56
N GLU A 85 -19.30 -17.94 10.76
CA GLU A 85 -20.25 -18.19 11.84
C GLU A 85 -21.04 -16.94 12.22
N ALA A 86 -20.41 -15.76 12.20
CA ALA A 86 -21.11 -14.50 12.49
C ALA A 86 -22.13 -14.16 11.39
N LEU A 87 -21.81 -14.42 10.12
CA LEU A 87 -22.74 -14.27 9.01
C LEU A 87 -23.88 -15.28 9.08
N GLU A 88 -23.60 -16.54 9.43
CA GLU A 88 -24.61 -17.58 9.62
C GLU A 88 -25.56 -17.23 10.77
N ARG A 89 -25.06 -16.75 11.91
CA ARG A 89 -25.91 -16.26 13.02
C ARG A 89 -26.78 -15.09 12.59
N LYS A 90 -26.24 -14.14 11.81
CA LYS A 90 -27.03 -13.01 11.28
C LYS A 90 -28.08 -13.47 10.28
N ALA A 91 -27.76 -14.44 9.42
CA ALA A 91 -28.72 -15.02 8.48
C ALA A 91 -29.85 -15.72 9.22
N GLN A 92 -29.55 -16.50 10.27
CA GLN A 92 -30.56 -17.14 11.11
C GLN A 92 -31.46 -16.12 11.82
N LEU A 93 -30.90 -15.05 12.39
CA LEU A 93 -31.70 -13.97 12.98
C LEU A 93 -32.60 -13.30 11.95
N TYR A 94 -32.08 -13.06 10.73
CA TYR A 94 -32.86 -12.49 9.65
C TYR A 94 -34.00 -13.42 9.20
N GLU A 95 -33.75 -14.73 9.09
CA GLU A 95 -34.80 -15.72 8.81
C GLU A 95 -35.85 -15.80 9.91
N GLN A 96 -35.43 -15.72 11.18
CA GLN A 96 -36.34 -15.66 12.33
C GLN A 96 -37.21 -14.41 12.31
N LEU A 97 -36.64 -13.23 12.02
CA LEU A 97 -37.41 -11.99 11.89
C LEU A 97 -38.39 -12.06 10.70
N ARG A 98 -37.92 -12.57 9.56
CA ARG A 98 -38.75 -12.80 8.37
C ARG A 98 -39.90 -13.79 8.64
N LYS A 99 -39.67 -14.80 9.48
CA LYS A 99 -40.68 -15.80 9.85
C LYS A 99 -41.63 -15.27 10.92
N ARG A 100 -41.13 -14.58 11.95
CA ARG A 100 -41.94 -13.99 13.03
C ARG A 100 -42.93 -12.98 12.47
N ARG A 101 -42.55 -12.14 11.51
CA ARG A 101 -43.48 -11.21 10.83
C ARG A 101 -44.55 -11.91 10.00
N ARG A 102 -44.30 -13.14 9.52
CA ARG A 102 -45.32 -13.91 8.79
C ARG A 102 -46.34 -14.55 9.73
N ASP A 103 -45.90 -14.89 10.94
CA ASP A 103 -46.66 -15.73 11.87
C ASP A 103 -47.23 -14.94 13.09
N SER A 104 -46.92 -13.64 13.23
CA SER A 104 -47.38 -12.77 14.32
C SER A 104 -48.19 -11.58 13.77
N ASP A 105 -49.45 -11.46 14.19
CA ASP A 105 -50.34 -10.31 13.90
C ASP A 105 -50.26 -9.23 15.01
N GLU A 106 -49.26 -9.30 15.88
CA GLU A 106 -49.09 -8.37 17.02
C GLU A 106 -48.27 -7.14 16.59
N ASP A 107 -48.94 -6.00 16.44
CA ASP A 107 -48.38 -4.70 15.98
C ASP A 107 -47.19 -4.20 16.84
N ASP A 108 -47.09 -4.60 18.10
CA ASP A 108 -46.04 -4.16 19.04
C ASP A 108 -44.63 -4.62 18.62
N ASP A 109 -44.53 -5.66 17.80
CA ASP A 109 -43.27 -6.19 17.28
C ASP A 109 -42.80 -5.47 16.00
N GLU A 110 -43.66 -4.67 15.37
CA GLU A 110 -43.39 -3.98 14.10
C GLU A 110 -42.57 -2.70 14.29
N GLU A 111 -42.73 -2.01 15.42
CA GLU A 111 -42.00 -0.77 15.71
C GLU A 111 -40.48 -0.99 15.88
N ASP A 112 -40.07 -2.17 16.36
CA ASP A 112 -38.66 -2.54 16.59
C ASP A 112 -37.92 -2.99 15.31
N ILE A 113 -38.65 -3.29 14.22
CA ILE A 113 -38.08 -3.83 12.99
C ILE A 113 -38.01 -2.76 11.90
N LEU A 114 -36.85 -2.13 11.76
CA LEU A 114 -36.58 -1.06 10.78
C LEU A 114 -36.57 -1.50 9.29
N ILE A 115 -36.75 -2.78 8.99
CA ILE A 115 -36.72 -3.32 7.63
C ILE A 115 -38.15 -3.64 7.19
N ASP A 116 -38.62 -2.97 6.14
CA ASP A 116 -39.88 -3.32 5.47
C ASP A 116 -39.70 -4.63 4.68
N PHE A 117 -40.12 -5.73 5.31
CA PHE A 117 -40.01 -7.06 4.72
C PHE A 117 -40.98 -7.30 3.55
N ASP A 118 -42.07 -6.52 3.43
CA ASP A 118 -42.98 -6.66 2.28
C ASP A 118 -42.34 -6.08 1.04
N GLN A 119 -41.82 -4.86 1.13
CA GLN A 119 -41.07 -4.26 0.01
C GLN A 119 -39.85 -5.12 -0.38
N LYS A 120 -39.14 -5.66 0.62
CA LYS A 120 -37.99 -6.53 0.39
C LYS A 120 -38.37 -7.87 -0.25
N TYR A 121 -39.53 -8.45 0.10
CA TYR A 121 -40.03 -9.67 -0.53
C TYR A 121 -40.28 -9.47 -2.02
N TRP A 122 -40.90 -8.35 -2.40
CA TRP A 122 -41.13 -8.01 -3.81
C TRP A 122 -39.83 -7.82 -4.59
N GLN A 123 -38.85 -7.11 -4.01
CA GLN A 123 -37.53 -6.96 -4.62
C GLN A 123 -36.79 -8.30 -4.79
N ASP A 124 -36.79 -9.15 -3.76
CA ASP A 124 -36.13 -10.45 -3.80
C ASP A 124 -36.75 -11.34 -4.90
N ARG A 125 -38.08 -11.31 -5.05
CA ARG A 125 -38.81 -12.03 -6.10
C ARG A 125 -38.52 -11.50 -7.51
N GLU A 126 -38.52 -10.18 -7.68
CA GLU A 126 -38.22 -9.54 -8.97
C GLU A 126 -36.78 -9.86 -9.41
N LEU A 127 -35.83 -9.85 -8.48
CA LEU A 127 -34.44 -10.25 -8.73
C LEU A 127 -34.34 -11.72 -9.14
N GLU A 128 -35.05 -12.63 -8.47
CA GLU A 128 -35.04 -14.05 -8.80
C GLU A 128 -35.66 -14.32 -10.19
N GLU A 129 -36.76 -13.64 -10.52
CA GLU A 129 -37.37 -13.70 -11.85
C GLU A 129 -36.43 -13.16 -12.93
N ARG A 130 -35.71 -12.05 -12.66
CA ARG A 130 -34.70 -11.50 -13.56
C ARG A 130 -33.50 -12.43 -13.75
N GLN A 131 -33.03 -13.08 -12.69
CA GLN A 131 -31.95 -14.07 -12.77
C GLN A 131 -32.37 -15.29 -13.59
N ARG A 132 -33.57 -15.83 -13.36
CA ARG A 132 -34.13 -16.94 -14.15
C ARG A 132 -34.32 -16.56 -15.62
N ALA A 133 -34.72 -15.31 -15.90
CA ALA A 133 -34.83 -14.81 -17.26
C ALA A 133 -33.45 -14.75 -17.95
N GLN A 134 -32.42 -14.23 -17.28
CA GLN A 134 -31.05 -14.21 -17.79
C GLN A 134 -30.46 -15.61 -17.98
N GLU A 135 -30.76 -16.55 -17.10
CA GLU A 135 -30.27 -17.93 -17.21
C GLU A 135 -30.94 -18.65 -18.38
N LYS A 136 -32.24 -18.43 -18.59
CA LYS A 136 -32.97 -18.90 -19.78
C LYS A 136 -32.46 -18.26 -21.06
N GLU A 137 -32.16 -16.97 -21.05
CA GLU A 137 -31.58 -16.26 -22.20
C GLU A 137 -30.20 -16.85 -22.56
N LYS A 138 -29.32 -17.04 -21.58
CA LYS A 138 -28.02 -17.70 -21.77
C LYS A 138 -28.14 -19.14 -22.28
N GLN A 139 -29.15 -19.90 -21.81
CA GLN A 139 -29.40 -21.24 -22.33
C GLN A 139 -29.89 -21.21 -23.78
N ARG A 140 -30.77 -20.26 -24.13
CA ARG A 140 -31.27 -20.10 -25.51
C ARG A 140 -30.18 -19.67 -26.48
N ASP A 141 -29.32 -18.72 -26.10
CA ASP A 141 -28.16 -18.33 -26.91
C ASP A 141 -27.21 -19.51 -27.16
N LYS A 142 -27.06 -20.39 -26.17
CA LYS A 142 -26.22 -21.60 -26.25
C LYS A 142 -26.81 -22.70 -27.12
N ASP A 143 -28.14 -22.80 -27.21
CA ASP A 143 -28.85 -23.76 -28.06
C ASP A 143 -29.03 -23.25 -29.51
N GLU A 144 -29.07 -21.92 -29.72
CA GLU A 144 -29.19 -21.30 -31.04
C GLU A 144 -27.86 -21.16 -31.79
N GLN A 145 -26.72 -21.09 -31.09
CA GLN A 145 -25.39 -21.15 -31.70
C GLN A 145 -24.85 -22.59 -31.67
N GLY A 146 -25.19 -23.38 -32.70
CA GLY A 146 -24.53 -24.66 -32.94
C GLY A 146 -23.01 -24.47 -33.03
N ASP A 147 -22.25 -25.38 -32.41
CA ASP A 147 -20.78 -25.38 -32.32
C ASP A 147 -20.02 -25.36 -33.68
N GLU A 148 -20.73 -25.30 -34.81
CA GLU A 148 -20.19 -25.32 -36.17
C GLU A 148 -19.82 -23.92 -36.73
N ASP A 149 -20.38 -22.81 -36.20
CA ASP A 149 -20.24 -21.47 -36.80
C ASP A 149 -19.23 -20.51 -36.12
N ASP A 150 -18.45 -20.97 -35.13
CA ASP A 150 -17.47 -20.14 -34.41
C ASP A 150 -16.01 -20.53 -34.68
N PRO A 151 -15.45 -20.18 -35.86
CA PRO A 151 -14.09 -20.52 -36.22
C PRO A 151 -13.07 -19.74 -35.38
N TRP A 152 -11.93 -20.39 -35.11
CA TRP A 152 -10.77 -19.73 -34.51
C TRP A 152 -10.17 -18.70 -35.47
N ILE A 153 -10.01 -17.47 -35.00
CA ILE A 153 -9.47 -16.36 -35.79
C ILE A 153 -8.26 -15.77 -35.07
N GLU A 154 -7.26 -15.37 -35.84
CA GLU A 154 -6.15 -14.56 -35.36
C GLU A 154 -6.61 -13.12 -35.16
N TYR A 155 -6.63 -12.67 -33.90
CA TYR A 155 -6.97 -11.31 -33.49
C TYR A 155 -5.74 -10.62 -32.91
N GLU A 156 -5.50 -9.38 -33.32
CA GLU A 156 -4.49 -8.51 -32.71
C GLU A 156 -5.10 -7.78 -31.51
N ASP A 157 -4.57 -8.08 -30.32
CA ASP A 157 -4.91 -7.43 -29.06
C ASP A 157 -4.50 -5.94 -29.06
N GLU A 158 -5.04 -5.13 -28.15
CA GLU A 158 -4.78 -3.68 -28.01
C GLU A 158 -3.28 -3.34 -27.84
N PHE A 159 -2.48 -4.33 -27.46
CA PHE A 159 -1.04 -4.25 -27.30
C PHE A 159 -0.25 -4.70 -28.55
N GLY A 160 -0.91 -4.93 -29.68
CA GLY A 160 -0.30 -5.35 -30.95
C GLY A 160 0.23 -6.79 -30.96
N ARG A 161 -0.29 -7.65 -30.08
CA ARG A 161 0.07 -9.08 -30.00
C ARG A 161 -0.99 -9.92 -30.69
N THR A 162 -0.60 -10.83 -31.56
CA THR A 162 -1.52 -11.79 -32.20
C THR A 162 -1.93 -12.87 -31.19
N ARG A 163 -3.24 -13.07 -31.02
CA ARG A 163 -3.83 -14.12 -30.18
C ARG A 163 -4.88 -14.86 -31.01
N ILE A 164 -4.93 -16.18 -30.87
CA ILE A 164 -5.98 -17.00 -31.51
C ILE A 164 -7.14 -17.08 -30.53
N VAL A 165 -8.28 -16.51 -30.91
CA VAL A 165 -9.51 -16.44 -30.10
C VAL A 165 -10.68 -16.88 -31.00
N ARG A 166 -11.76 -17.38 -30.40
CA ARG A 166 -13.00 -17.62 -31.13
C ARG A 166 -13.56 -16.31 -31.68
N ARG A 167 -14.28 -16.35 -32.81
CA ARG A 167 -14.86 -15.16 -33.44
C ARG A 167 -15.81 -14.44 -32.49
N SER A 168 -16.59 -15.19 -31.72
CA SER A 168 -17.55 -14.67 -30.73
C SER A 168 -16.88 -14.00 -29.50
N GLU A 169 -15.71 -14.51 -29.08
CA GLU A 169 -14.97 -14.03 -27.91
C GLU A 169 -14.05 -12.83 -28.22
N ARG A 170 -13.98 -12.40 -29.49
CA ARG A 170 -13.24 -11.21 -29.88
C ARG A 170 -13.86 -9.98 -29.20
N PRO A 171 -13.08 -9.15 -28.48
CA PRO A 171 -13.58 -7.90 -27.94
C PRO A 171 -14.15 -7.04 -29.09
N SER A 172 -15.43 -6.68 -28.99
CA SER A 172 -16.05 -5.77 -29.95
C SER A 172 -15.34 -4.42 -29.86
N SER A 173 -14.74 -3.99 -30.97
CA SER A 173 -14.07 -2.68 -31.02
C SER A 173 -15.11 -1.59 -30.69
N PRO A 174 -14.78 -0.59 -29.86
CA PRO A 174 -15.70 0.49 -29.51
C PRO A 174 -16.19 1.32 -30.72
N GLU A 175 -15.58 1.15 -31.90
CA GLU A 175 -15.92 1.87 -33.13
C GLU A 175 -17.23 1.40 -33.82
N SER A 176 -17.82 0.27 -33.39
CA SER A 176 -19.00 -0.32 -34.05
C SER A 176 -20.24 -0.45 -33.15
N SER A 177 -20.39 0.40 -32.14
CA SER A 177 -21.70 0.61 -31.51
C SER A 177 -22.38 1.80 -32.21
N PRO A 178 -23.58 1.64 -32.81
CA PRO A 178 -24.34 2.80 -33.26
C PRO A 178 -24.60 3.69 -32.05
N GLU A 179 -24.16 4.94 -32.12
CA GLU A 179 -24.44 5.94 -31.08
C GLU A 179 -25.96 5.98 -30.85
N PRO A 180 -26.45 5.85 -29.60
CA PRO A 180 -27.84 6.08 -29.32
C PRO A 180 -28.12 7.58 -29.49
N GLU A 181 -28.59 7.95 -30.68
CA GLU A 181 -29.29 9.22 -30.88
C GLU A 181 -30.53 9.22 -29.96
N ASP A 182 -30.76 10.34 -29.28
CA ASP A 182 -31.89 10.61 -28.36
C ASP A 182 -31.72 10.26 -26.88
N GLN A 183 -30.64 10.72 -26.25
CA GLN A 183 -30.75 11.23 -24.88
C GLN A 183 -30.69 12.76 -24.90
N PRO A 184 -31.65 13.48 -24.28
CA PRO A 184 -31.55 14.93 -24.19
C PRO A 184 -30.30 15.29 -23.40
N PHE A 185 -29.35 15.93 -24.08
CA PHE A 185 -28.19 16.57 -23.48
C PHE A 185 -28.69 17.57 -22.43
N ILE A 186 -28.53 17.26 -21.15
CA ILE A 186 -28.71 18.23 -20.07
C ILE A 186 -27.54 19.21 -20.20
N PRO A 187 -27.77 20.50 -20.49
CA PRO A 187 -26.69 21.47 -20.61
C PRO A 187 -25.82 21.48 -19.36
N ARG A 188 -24.55 21.15 -19.55
CA ARG A 188 -23.49 21.10 -18.55
C ARG A 188 -22.94 22.50 -18.31
N ASP A 189 -23.79 23.45 -17.94
CA ASP A 189 -23.32 24.77 -17.50
C ASP A 189 -22.95 24.67 -16.01
N PRO A 190 -21.65 24.60 -15.64
CA PRO A 190 -21.23 24.48 -14.25
C PRO A 190 -21.60 25.71 -13.40
N ASP A 191 -21.97 26.81 -14.05
CA ASP A 191 -22.27 28.09 -13.40
C ASP A 191 -23.74 28.22 -12.98
N GLN A 192 -24.66 27.43 -13.54
CA GLN A 192 -26.08 27.46 -13.13
C GLN A 192 -26.35 26.66 -11.85
N LEU A 193 -25.43 25.77 -11.45
CA LEU A 193 -25.48 25.07 -10.15
C LEU A 193 -24.92 25.93 -9.00
N ALA A 194 -24.49 27.16 -9.30
CA ALA A 194 -23.68 27.99 -8.43
C ALA A 194 -24.41 29.22 -7.90
N ASP A 195 -25.70 29.12 -7.56
CA ASP A 195 -26.24 29.86 -6.42
C ASP A 195 -25.61 29.29 -5.13
N ARG A 196 -24.29 29.47 -5.00
CA ARG A 196 -23.47 28.95 -3.90
C ARG A 196 -23.87 29.53 -2.54
N ALA A 197 -24.63 30.62 -2.54
CA ALA A 197 -25.19 31.25 -1.35
C ALA A 197 -26.13 30.31 -0.57
N SER A 198 -26.69 29.28 -1.21
CA SER A 198 -27.54 28.28 -0.55
C SER A 198 -26.87 26.92 -0.36
N ILE A 199 -25.55 26.80 -0.52
CA ILE A 199 -24.85 25.56 -0.15
C ILE A 199 -24.81 25.51 1.38
N ARG A 200 -25.81 24.83 1.95
CA ARG A 200 -25.80 24.46 3.36
C ARG A 200 -24.48 23.76 3.64
N HIS A 201 -23.64 24.39 4.45
CA HIS A 201 -22.36 23.83 4.81
C HIS A 201 -22.53 22.46 5.46
N TYR A 202 -21.55 21.60 5.24
CA TYR A 202 -21.53 20.28 5.85
C TYR A 202 -21.68 20.38 7.36
N ASP A 203 -22.79 19.87 7.89
CA ASP A 203 -23.02 19.74 9.33
C ASP A 203 -22.72 18.33 9.77
N ALA A 204 -21.73 18.25 10.64
CA ALA A 204 -21.21 16.99 11.10
C ALA A 204 -22.03 16.41 12.26
N SER A 205 -22.95 17.15 12.91
CA SER A 205 -23.89 16.56 13.86
C SER A 205 -24.93 15.65 13.21
N ALA A 206 -25.24 15.86 11.92
CA ALA A 206 -26.20 15.07 11.17
C ALA A 206 -25.62 13.75 10.63
N GLU A 207 -24.30 13.54 10.69
CA GLU A 207 -23.66 12.34 10.15
C GLU A 207 -23.62 11.20 11.18
N VAL A 208 -24.19 10.05 10.80
CA VAL A 208 -24.27 8.83 11.63
C VAL A 208 -22.98 7.99 11.57
N ARG A 209 -22.07 8.28 10.63
CA ARG A 209 -20.83 7.53 10.46
C ARG A 209 -19.78 7.91 11.51
N THR A 210 -18.98 6.93 11.91
CA THR A 210 -17.81 7.14 12.78
C THR A 210 -16.72 7.90 12.03
N ARG A 211 -16.39 9.11 12.51
CA ARG A 211 -15.31 9.93 11.97
C ARG A 211 -13.95 9.46 12.48
N GLY A 212 -12.94 9.54 11.61
CA GLY A 212 -11.58 9.13 11.92
C GLY A 212 -10.83 10.09 12.84
N VAL A 213 -9.65 9.65 13.31
CA VAL A 213 -8.73 10.51 14.07
C VAL A 213 -8.29 11.70 13.22
N GLY A 214 -8.40 12.91 13.75
CA GLY A 214 -8.08 14.14 13.04
C GLY A 214 -9.26 14.80 12.32
N PHE A 215 -10.49 14.31 12.50
CA PHE A 215 -11.67 15.04 12.08
C PHE A 215 -11.79 16.39 12.84
N TYR A 216 -12.01 17.48 12.11
CA TYR A 216 -12.23 18.82 12.65
C TYR A 216 -13.59 19.35 12.21
N GLN A 217 -14.46 19.71 13.16
CA GLN A 217 -15.78 20.26 12.89
C GLN A 217 -15.68 21.78 12.74
N PHE A 218 -16.09 22.30 11.59
CA PHE A 218 -16.23 23.74 11.39
C PHE A 218 -17.53 24.25 11.99
N ALA A 219 -17.55 25.54 12.35
CA ALA A 219 -18.78 26.23 12.73
C ALA A 219 -19.81 26.18 11.58
N THR A 220 -21.09 26.21 11.95
CA THR A 220 -22.21 26.36 11.00
C THR A 220 -22.37 27.80 10.53
N ASP A 221 -21.92 28.76 11.35
CA ASP A 221 -21.87 30.18 11.05
C ASP A 221 -20.73 30.50 10.08
N ASP A 222 -21.04 31.24 9.02
CA ASP A 222 -20.14 31.46 7.87
C ASP A 222 -18.91 32.29 8.27
N GLU A 223 -19.10 33.29 9.13
CA GLU A 223 -18.01 34.16 9.60
C GLU A 223 -17.00 33.36 10.44
N GLN A 224 -17.48 32.63 11.44
CA GLN A 224 -16.64 31.80 12.30
C GLN A 224 -15.94 30.68 11.53
N ARG A 225 -16.64 30.09 10.55
CA ARG A 225 -16.04 29.10 9.64
C ARG A 225 -14.93 29.72 8.80
N ALA A 226 -15.11 30.93 8.28
CA ALA A 226 -14.09 31.63 7.51
C ALA A 226 -12.83 31.90 8.35
N GLU A 227 -13.00 32.37 9.59
CA GLU A 227 -11.88 32.57 10.52
C GLU A 227 -11.14 31.28 10.84
N GLN A 228 -11.87 30.18 11.07
CA GLN A 228 -11.29 28.86 11.31
C GLN A 228 -10.49 28.38 10.09
N MET A 229 -11.02 28.58 8.89
CA MET A 229 -10.35 28.26 7.63
C MET A 229 -9.08 29.11 7.43
N GLU A 230 -9.15 30.40 7.72
CA GLU A 230 -8.00 31.31 7.64
C GLU A 230 -6.90 30.88 8.62
N ARG A 231 -7.26 30.55 9.86
CA ARG A 231 -6.32 30.05 10.87
C ARG A 231 -5.62 28.76 10.41
N LEU A 232 -6.35 27.81 9.85
CA LEU A 232 -5.78 26.57 9.31
C LEU A 232 -4.87 26.84 8.10
N ASN A 233 -5.26 27.76 7.22
CA ASN A 233 -4.43 28.17 6.09
C ASN A 233 -3.13 28.83 6.54
N ARG A 234 -3.17 29.66 7.58
CA ARG A 234 -1.98 30.26 8.18
C ARG A 234 -1.03 29.20 8.76
N LEU A 235 -1.56 28.26 9.55
CA LEU A 235 -0.78 27.12 10.06
C LEU A 235 -0.16 26.30 8.91
N ARG A 236 -0.92 26.07 7.84
CA ARG A 236 -0.42 25.38 6.65
C ARG A 236 0.76 26.15 6.04
N GLN A 237 0.62 27.46 5.79
CA GLN A 237 1.69 28.29 5.24
C GLN A 237 2.95 28.25 6.11
N GLU A 238 2.81 28.39 7.43
CA GLU A 238 3.92 28.30 8.37
C GLU A 238 4.65 26.94 8.28
N THR A 239 3.92 25.84 8.16
CA THR A 239 4.52 24.50 7.99
C THR A 239 5.19 24.31 6.62
N GLU A 240 4.61 24.86 5.56
CA GLU A 240 5.17 24.81 4.22
C GLU A 240 6.45 25.63 4.12
N ASP A 241 6.48 26.81 4.73
CA ASP A 241 7.67 27.65 4.80
C ASP A 241 8.76 27.02 5.67
N ALA A 242 8.41 26.41 6.80
CA ALA A 242 9.35 25.64 7.62
C ALA A 242 9.96 24.47 6.83
N ARG A 243 9.14 23.74 6.06
CA ARG A 243 9.61 22.65 5.19
C ARG A 243 10.52 23.16 4.08
N ARG A 244 10.15 24.26 3.39
CA ARG A 244 10.99 24.90 2.35
C ARG A 244 12.32 25.38 2.92
N ASN A 245 12.30 26.01 4.10
CA ASN A 245 13.52 26.47 4.77
C ASN A 245 14.42 25.30 5.15
N ALA A 246 13.87 24.21 5.69
CA ALA A 246 14.63 23.00 6.01
C ALA A 246 15.24 22.34 4.74
N GLN A 247 14.46 22.25 3.66
CA GLN A 247 14.93 21.73 2.37
C GLN A 247 16.04 22.60 1.79
N SER A 248 15.86 23.91 1.71
CA SER A 248 16.89 24.82 1.19
C SER A 248 18.18 24.79 2.04
N ALA A 249 18.08 24.64 3.35
CA ALA A 249 19.23 24.47 4.23
C ALA A 249 19.94 23.14 3.99
N ALA A 250 19.20 22.06 3.76
CA ALA A 250 19.76 20.76 3.41
C ALA A 250 20.46 20.79 2.03
N ASP A 251 19.85 21.45 1.04
CA ASP A 251 20.42 21.61 -0.30
C ASP A 251 21.70 22.46 -0.27
N ARG A 252 21.71 23.55 0.49
CA ARG A 252 22.93 24.36 0.73
C ARG A 252 24.05 23.54 1.36
N ARG A 253 23.73 22.70 2.36
CA ARG A 253 24.70 21.78 2.97
C ARG A 253 25.23 20.77 1.95
N LYS A 254 24.35 20.19 1.13
CA LYS A 254 24.72 19.24 0.07
C LYS A 254 25.63 19.90 -0.96
N ALA A 255 25.29 21.10 -1.44
CA ALA A 255 26.10 21.86 -2.39
C ALA A 255 27.49 22.21 -1.82
N ASN A 256 27.58 22.62 -0.56
CA ASN A 256 28.88 22.88 0.08
C ASN A 256 29.72 21.59 0.19
N MET A 257 29.08 20.46 0.50
CA MET A 257 29.74 19.15 0.55
C MET A 257 30.21 18.68 -0.82
N THR A 258 29.43 18.88 -1.89
CA THR A 258 29.84 18.52 -3.26
C THR A 258 31.00 19.39 -3.72
N GLN A 259 30.94 20.71 -3.50
CA GLN A 259 32.06 21.62 -3.80
C GLN A 259 33.33 21.25 -3.02
N ALA A 260 33.20 20.87 -1.74
CA ALA A 260 34.34 20.40 -0.95
C ALA A 260 34.91 19.09 -1.50
N ALA A 261 34.05 18.14 -1.88
CA ALA A 261 34.45 16.87 -2.50
C ALA A 261 35.16 17.08 -3.84
N GLU A 262 34.68 17.99 -4.69
CA GLU A 262 35.30 18.37 -5.95
C GLU A 262 36.69 18.99 -5.74
N LYS A 263 36.83 19.90 -4.76
CA LYS A 263 38.14 20.48 -4.41
C LYS A 263 39.12 19.39 -3.94
N ILE A 264 38.66 18.41 -3.15
CA ILE A 264 39.49 17.28 -2.73
C ILE A 264 39.86 16.40 -3.93
N LYS A 265 38.92 16.11 -4.83
CA LYS A 265 39.16 15.33 -6.05
C LYS A 265 40.17 16.03 -6.96
N ALA A 266 40.04 17.35 -7.16
CA ALA A 266 40.96 18.16 -7.94
C ALA A 266 42.37 18.18 -7.32
N LYS A 267 42.48 18.36 -5.99
CA LYS A 267 43.76 18.27 -5.27
C LYS A 267 44.40 16.88 -5.41
N ARG A 268 43.61 15.80 -5.29
CA ARG A 268 44.08 14.43 -5.50
C ARG A 268 44.56 14.21 -6.94
N ALA A 269 43.81 14.69 -7.94
CA ALA A 269 44.20 14.59 -9.34
C ALA A 269 45.49 15.37 -9.64
N ALA A 270 45.63 16.59 -9.10
CA ALA A 270 46.85 17.38 -9.22
C ALA A 270 48.06 16.71 -8.54
N MET A 271 47.86 16.12 -7.36
CA MET A 271 48.90 15.32 -6.68
C MET A 271 49.29 14.09 -7.52
N LEU A 272 48.32 13.39 -8.11
CA LEU A 272 48.57 12.22 -8.96
C LEU A 272 49.33 12.62 -10.23
N ALA A 273 48.95 13.73 -10.88
CA ALA A 273 49.61 14.27 -12.06
C ALA A 273 51.04 14.73 -11.76
N LYS A 274 51.28 15.36 -10.60
CA LYS A 274 52.64 15.68 -10.13
C LYS A 274 53.46 14.40 -9.91
N ARG A 275 52.87 13.36 -9.31
CA ARG A 275 53.52 12.06 -9.09
C ARG A 275 53.87 11.34 -10.40
N HIS A 276 53.01 11.45 -11.42
CA HIS A 276 53.25 10.92 -12.76
C HIS A 276 54.32 11.68 -13.54
N LYS A 277 54.50 12.99 -13.29
CA LYS A 277 55.60 13.79 -13.88
C LYS A 277 56.96 13.51 -13.21
N THR A 278 56.97 13.16 -11.93
CA THR A 278 58.21 12.87 -11.17
C THR A 278 58.65 11.42 -11.24
N ALA A 279 57.75 10.51 -11.64
CA ALA A 279 58.13 9.13 -11.94
C ALA A 279 58.74 9.10 -13.34
N PRO A 280 60.02 8.72 -13.52
CA PRO A 280 60.53 8.41 -14.84
C PRO A 280 59.64 7.29 -15.40
N MET A 281 59.05 7.49 -16.58
CA MET A 281 58.45 6.38 -17.33
C MET A 281 59.55 5.32 -17.45
N PRO A 282 59.33 4.06 -17.04
CA PRO A 282 60.30 3.01 -17.33
C PRO A 282 60.39 2.95 -18.86
N ALA A 283 61.52 3.40 -19.38
CA ALA A 283 61.70 3.62 -20.82
C ALA A 283 61.70 2.31 -21.63
N ASN A 284 61.55 1.14 -20.99
CA ASN A 284 61.37 -0.14 -21.66
C ASN A 284 60.42 -0.99 -20.82
N LEU A 285 59.19 -1.20 -21.31
CA LEU A 285 58.42 -2.39 -20.96
C LEU A 285 58.94 -3.49 -21.87
N ASP A 286 59.91 -4.27 -21.39
CA ASP A 286 60.45 -5.39 -22.17
C ASP A 286 59.30 -6.38 -22.44
N GLU A 287 59.02 -6.65 -23.72
CA GLU A 287 57.93 -7.55 -24.16
C GLU A 287 58.06 -8.94 -23.51
N ASP A 288 59.30 -9.36 -23.23
CA ASP A 288 59.63 -10.60 -22.52
C ASP A 288 59.10 -10.65 -21.09
N ALA A 289 59.05 -9.52 -20.37
CA ALA A 289 58.52 -9.49 -19.01
C ALA A 289 56.98 -9.63 -19.00
N VAL A 290 56.31 -9.05 -20.01
CA VAL A 290 54.86 -9.15 -20.20
C VAL A 290 54.46 -10.57 -20.60
N THR A 291 55.21 -11.20 -21.52
CA THR A 291 54.96 -12.58 -21.95
C THR A 291 55.22 -13.59 -20.83
N GLN A 292 56.27 -13.40 -20.03
CA GLN A 292 56.53 -14.21 -18.84
C GLN A 292 55.40 -14.08 -17.81
N PHE A 293 54.88 -12.88 -17.56
CA PHE A 293 53.76 -12.68 -16.66
C PHE A 293 52.49 -13.39 -17.16
N LEU A 294 52.13 -13.21 -18.43
CA LEU A 294 50.96 -13.86 -19.03
C LEU A 294 51.08 -15.39 -19.06
N SER A 295 52.27 -15.93 -19.31
CA SER A 295 52.51 -17.38 -19.24
C SER A 295 52.38 -17.92 -17.82
N SER A 296 52.79 -17.16 -16.80
CA SER A 296 52.63 -17.53 -15.40
C SER A 296 51.15 -17.57 -14.99
N VAL A 297 50.35 -16.59 -15.44
CA VAL A 297 48.91 -16.53 -15.18
C VAL A 297 48.19 -17.70 -15.85
N ARG A 298 48.54 -18.03 -17.09
CA ARG A 298 48.00 -19.20 -17.79
C ARG A 298 48.30 -20.50 -17.04
N LYS A 299 49.52 -20.64 -16.53
CA LYS A 299 49.95 -21.81 -15.75
C LYS A 299 49.26 -21.93 -14.38
N THR A 300 48.80 -20.82 -13.80
CA THR A 300 48.00 -20.84 -12.57
C THR A 300 46.52 -21.17 -12.79
N VAL A 301 46.00 -20.97 -13.99
CA VAL A 301 44.61 -21.29 -14.36
C VAL A 301 44.48 -22.75 -14.83
N GLU A 302 45.57 -23.34 -15.34
CA GLU A 302 45.62 -24.75 -15.79
C GLU A 302 45.97 -25.75 -14.67
N LYS A 303 46.03 -25.32 -13.41
CA LYS A 303 46.15 -26.18 -12.22
C LYS A 303 44.89 -26.10 -11.37
#